data_AF-A0A165XKX3-F1
#
_entry.id   AF-A0A165XKX3-F1
#
_cell.length_a   1.000
_cell.length_b   1.000
_cell.length_c   1.000
_cell.angle_alpha   90.00
_cell.angle_beta   90.00
_cell.angle_gamma   90.00
#
_symmetry.space_group_name_H-M   'P 1'
#
loop_
_entity.id
_entity.type
_entity.pdbx_description
1 polymer ?
#
loop_
_entity_poly.entity_id
_entity_poly.type
_entity_poly.pdbx_seq_one_letter_code
_entity_poly.pdbx_strand_id
1 'polypeptide(L)'
;PFILTDVEVAHFDHFLSIIYPSEYGMYTATTVDEWSAILHIAVRWSFGSIRALSIKHLAPIATDVDKIVLGRQYAIDEWLADAYLAVCIREQSLTEEEGTRLKVADIIKISSIRQ
;
A
#
# COMPACT_ATOMS: atom_id res chain seq x y z
N PRO A 1 28.40 -13.86 3.33
CA PRO A 1 27.57 -12.87 2.57
C PRO A 1 26.26 -12.65 3.33
N PHE A 2 25.73 -11.43 3.34
CA PHE A 2 24.45 -11.10 3.98
C PHE A 2 23.38 -10.98 2.89
N ILE A 3 22.37 -11.84 2.91
CA ILE A 3 21.34 -11.93 1.86
C ILE A 3 20.01 -11.45 2.45
N LEU A 4 19.40 -10.46 1.81
CA LEU A 4 18.07 -9.97 2.15
C LEU A 4 17.04 -10.73 1.31
N THR A 5 16.40 -11.74 1.90
CA THR A 5 15.34 -12.50 1.24
C THR A 5 14.08 -11.65 1.08
N ASP A 6 13.38 -11.82 -0.04
CA ASP A 6 12.12 -11.14 -0.38
C ASP A 6 12.21 -9.60 -0.40
N VAL A 7 13.40 -9.06 -0.63
CA VAL A 7 13.63 -7.63 -0.83
C VAL A 7 14.32 -7.43 -2.16
N GLU A 8 13.65 -6.75 -3.09
CA GLU A 8 14.26 -6.35 -4.35
C GLU A 8 15.25 -5.22 -4.11
N VAL A 9 16.31 -5.16 -4.91
CA VAL A 9 17.36 -4.14 -4.79
C VAL A 9 16.76 -2.73 -4.89
N ALA A 10 15.86 -2.50 -5.83
CA ALA A 10 15.17 -1.22 -5.98
C ALA A 10 14.37 -0.83 -4.73
N HIS A 11 13.65 -1.79 -4.12
CA HIS A 11 12.90 -1.53 -2.88
C HIS A 11 13.83 -1.10 -1.75
N PHE A 12 14.98 -1.76 -1.63
CA PHE A 12 15.98 -1.41 -0.62
C PHE A 12 16.57 -0.02 -0.86
N ASP A 13 16.86 0.34 -2.11
CA ASP A 13 17.35 1.68 -2.47
C ASP A 13 16.34 2.76 -2.10
N HIS A 14 15.04 2.55 -2.38
CA HIS A 14 13.98 3.47 -1.94
C HIS A 14 13.89 3.59 -0.42
N PHE A 15 14.07 2.49 0.31
CA PHE A 15 14.06 2.53 1.77
C PHE A 15 15.29 3.27 2.33
N LEU A 16 16.47 3.06 1.74
CA LEU A 16 17.69 3.76 2.11
C LEU A 16 17.60 5.26 1.85
N SER A 17 16.90 5.71 0.80
CA SER A 17 16.72 7.14 0.54
C SER A 17 15.90 7.86 1.62
N ILE A 18 15.08 7.13 2.39
CA ILE A 18 14.36 7.67 3.55
C ILE A 18 15.29 7.84 4.76
N ILE A 19 16.21 6.90 4.98
CA ILE A 19 17.12 6.91 6.14
C ILE A 19 18.34 7.81 5.89
N TYR A 20 18.79 7.86 4.64
CA TYR A 20 19.95 8.62 4.19
C TYR A 20 19.55 9.58 3.05
N PRO A 21 18.69 10.58 3.33
CA PRO A 21 18.26 11.52 2.31
C PRO A 21 19.42 12.47 1.95
N SER A 22 19.56 12.77 0.65
CA SER A 22 20.49 13.80 0.19
C SER A 22 20.11 15.20 0.70
N GLU A 23 18.82 15.44 0.92
CA GLU A 23 18.27 16.66 1.51
C GLU A 23 17.14 16.29 2.48
N TYR A 24 17.23 16.78 3.72
CA TYR A 24 16.27 16.43 4.76
C TYR A 24 14.85 16.87 4.40
N GLY A 25 13.91 15.92 4.49
CA GLY A 25 12.50 16.16 4.20
C GLY A 25 12.12 16.03 2.72
N MET A 26 13.10 15.84 1.83
CA MET A 26 12.85 15.52 0.43
C MET A 26 12.91 14.01 0.21
N TYR A 27 11.83 13.45 -0.31
CA TYR A 27 11.71 12.02 -0.60
C TYR A 27 11.74 11.81 -2.12
N THR A 28 12.48 10.80 -2.56
CA THR A 28 12.56 10.44 -3.98
C THR A 28 11.37 9.63 -4.45
N ALA A 29 10.68 8.94 -3.54
CA ALA A 29 9.49 8.16 -3.84
C ALA A 29 8.29 9.06 -4.13
N THR A 30 7.64 8.83 -5.26
CA THR A 30 6.49 9.63 -5.75
C THR A 30 5.30 8.79 -6.14
N THR A 31 5.50 7.49 -6.40
CA THR A 31 4.47 6.57 -6.89
C THR A 31 3.95 5.64 -5.79
N VAL A 32 2.78 5.03 -6.04
CA VAL A 32 2.19 4.02 -5.15
C VAL A 32 3.13 2.83 -4.98
N ASP A 33 3.77 2.37 -6.06
CA ASP A 33 4.68 1.21 -6.04
C ASP A 33 5.91 1.48 -5.17
N GLU A 34 6.54 2.65 -5.33
CA GLU A 34 7.72 3.05 -4.54
C GLU A 34 7.38 3.17 -3.05
N TRP A 35 6.28 3.84 -2.71
CA TRP A 35 5.88 3.96 -1.31
C TRP A 35 5.41 2.64 -0.71
N SER A 36 4.82 1.75 -1.50
CA SER A 36 4.45 0.39 -1.09
C SER A 36 5.68 -0.47 -0.83
N ALA A 37 6.74 -0.32 -1.63
CA ALA A 37 8.03 -0.97 -1.41
C ALA A 37 8.70 -0.52 -0.10
N ILE A 38 8.70 0.79 0.16
CA ILE A 38 9.20 1.35 1.44
C ILE A 38 8.37 0.81 2.61
N LEU A 39 7.04 0.80 2.48
CA LEU A 39 6.14 0.27 3.50
C LEU A 39 6.41 -1.22 3.80
N HIS A 40 6.61 -2.03 2.76
CA HIS A 40 6.93 -3.46 2.88
C HIS A 40 8.16 -3.70 3.75
N ILE A 41 9.25 -2.99 3.45
CA ILE A 41 10.50 -3.10 4.19
C ILE A 41 10.33 -2.56 5.61
N ALA A 42 9.66 -1.42 5.77
CA ALA A 42 9.42 -0.81 7.07
C ALA A 42 8.64 -1.74 8.01
N VAL A 43 7.60 -2.41 7.50
CA VAL A 43 6.84 -3.41 8.27
C VAL A 43 7.71 -4.62 8.60
N ARG A 44 8.41 -5.17 7.61
CA ARG A 44 9.24 -6.37 7.79
C ARG A 44 10.35 -6.17 8.82
N TRP A 45 11.00 -5.01 8.82
CA TRP A 45 12.08 -4.69 9.75
C TRP A 45 11.61 -3.89 10.97
N SER A 46 10.30 -3.75 11.18
CA SER A 46 9.69 -3.11 12.35
C SER A 46 10.06 -1.62 12.54
N PHE A 47 10.28 -0.89 11.44
CA PHE A 47 10.46 0.57 11.45
C PHE A 47 9.10 1.29 11.53
N GLY A 48 8.58 1.44 12.74
CA GLY A 48 7.26 2.04 12.99
C GLY A 48 7.10 3.48 12.47
N SER A 49 8.13 4.32 12.58
CA SER A 49 8.09 5.70 12.07
C SER A 49 8.03 5.77 10.55
N ILE A 50 8.80 4.92 9.86
CA ILE A 50 8.80 4.84 8.39
C ILE A 50 7.48 4.23 7.91
N ARG A 51 6.93 3.23 8.59
CA ARG A 51 5.59 2.71 8.32
C ARG A 51 4.55 3.82 8.34
N ALA A 52 4.54 4.65 9.39
CA ALA A 52 3.61 5.77 9.50
C ALA A 52 3.82 6.82 8.39
N LEU A 53 5.07 7.10 8.03
CA LEU A 53 5.42 7.99 6.92
C LEU A 53 4.88 7.45 5.59
N SER A 54 5.14 6.18 5.28
CA SER A 54 4.66 5.55 4.04
C SER A 54 3.14 5.57 3.94
N ILE A 55 2.43 5.27 5.04
CA ILE A 55 0.96 5.37 5.12
C ILE A 55 0.51 6.80 4.79
N LYS A 56 1.12 7.81 5.42
CA LYS A 56 0.79 9.22 5.17
C LYS A 56 0.95 9.62 3.70
N HIS A 57 2.00 9.14 3.03
CA HIS A 57 2.26 9.46 1.62
C HIS A 57 1.42 8.64 0.64
N LEU A 58 1.07 7.40 0.99
CA LEU A 58 0.19 6.54 0.18
C LEU A 58 -1.27 7.00 0.21
N ALA A 59 -1.78 7.44 1.36
CA ALA A 59 -3.19 7.81 1.54
C ALA A 59 -3.76 8.76 0.44
N PRO A 60 -3.05 9.82 -0.01
CA PRO A 60 -3.56 10.71 -1.07
C PRO A 60 -3.39 10.19 -2.50
N ILE A 61 -2.49 9.24 -2.77
CA ILE A 61 -2.15 8.80 -4.14
C ILE A 61 -2.67 7.40 -4.48
N ALA A 62 -2.93 6.56 -3.47
CA ALA A 62 -3.41 5.20 -3.62
C ALA A 62 -4.88 5.18 -4.02
N THR A 63 -5.24 4.32 -4.99
CA THR A 63 -6.64 4.06 -5.34
C THR A 63 -7.36 3.33 -4.20
N ASP A 64 -8.69 3.30 -4.23
CA ASP A 64 -9.46 2.57 -3.21
C ASP A 64 -9.14 1.07 -3.21
N VAL A 65 -8.85 0.50 -4.39
CA VAL A 65 -8.41 -0.90 -4.50
C VAL A 65 -7.01 -1.09 -3.90
N ASP A 66 -6.07 -0.18 -4.17
CA ASP A 66 -4.74 -0.22 -3.54
C ASP A 66 -4.85 -0.15 -2.01
N LYS A 67 -5.73 0.74 -1.50
CA LYS A 67 -5.99 0.90 -0.07
C LYS A 67 -6.55 -0.38 0.56
N ILE A 68 -7.43 -1.10 -0.13
CA ILE A 68 -7.93 -2.41 0.34
C ILE A 68 -6.79 -3.43 0.36
N VAL A 69 -6.03 -3.55 -0.73
CA VAL A 69 -4.94 -4.54 -0.85
C VAL A 69 -3.86 -4.29 0.21
N LEU A 70 -3.31 -3.06 0.26
CA LEU A 70 -2.27 -2.66 1.20
C LEU A 70 -2.77 -2.66 2.64
N GLY A 71 -4.01 -2.21 2.87
CA GLY A 71 -4.60 -2.20 4.20
C GLY A 71 -4.78 -3.59 4.77
N ARG A 72 -5.17 -4.57 3.94
CA ARG A 72 -5.26 -5.98 4.36
C ARG A 72 -3.88 -6.62 4.53
N GLN A 73 -2.92 -6.29 3.67
CA GLN A 73 -1.57 -6.85 3.71
C GLN A 73 -0.77 -6.36 4.92
N TYR A 74 -0.90 -5.08 5.29
CA TYR A 74 -0.08 -4.42 6.32
C TYR A 74 -0.87 -3.98 7.57
N ALA A 75 -2.11 -4.47 7.72
CA ALA A 75 -3.01 -4.16 8.83
C ALA A 75 -3.19 -2.65 9.04
N ILE A 76 -3.68 -1.95 8.01
CA ILE A 76 -4.01 -0.52 8.02
C ILE A 76 -5.54 -0.41 8.01
N ASP A 77 -6.15 -0.66 9.15
CA ASP A 77 -7.62 -0.77 9.27
C ASP A 77 -8.36 0.55 8.97
N GLU A 78 -7.69 1.68 9.20
CA GLU A 78 -8.22 3.04 8.93
C GLU A 78 -8.60 3.27 7.47
N TRP A 79 -8.00 2.56 6.51
CA TRP A 79 -8.33 2.70 5.10
C TRP A 79 -9.47 1.79 4.65
N LEU A 80 -9.65 0.65 5.32
CA LEU A 80 -10.48 -0.43 4.80
C LEU A 80 -11.95 -0.01 4.68
N ALA A 81 -12.51 0.60 5.73
CA ALA A 81 -13.93 0.96 5.75
C ALA A 81 -14.27 1.94 4.62
N ASP A 82 -13.52 3.03 4.51
CA ASP A 82 -13.76 4.07 3.50
C ASP A 82 -13.50 3.56 2.09
N ALA A 83 -12.45 2.75 1.89
CA ALA A 83 -12.12 2.20 0.59
C ALA A 83 -13.18 1.17 0.12
N TYR A 84 -13.67 0.30 1.01
CA TYR A 84 -14.79 -0.59 0.67
C TYR A 84 -16.02 0.20 0.25
N LEU A 85 -16.37 1.24 1.02
CA LEU A 85 -17.53 2.07 0.72
C LEU A 85 -17.39 2.76 -0.65
N ALA A 86 -16.22 3.33 -0.94
CA ALA A 86 -15.94 3.99 -2.20
C ALA A 86 -16.07 3.03 -3.40
N VAL A 87 -15.55 1.80 -3.28
CA VAL A 87 -15.69 0.77 -4.31
C VAL A 87 -17.14 0.28 -4.46
N CYS A 88 -17.93 0.30 -3.39
CA CYS A 88 -19.34 -0.09 -3.46
C CYS A 88 -20.23 0.99 -4.08
N ILE A 89 -19.97 2.27 -3.81
CA ILE A 89 -20.80 3.40 -4.27
C ILE A 89 -20.49 3.79 -5.73
N ARG A 90 -19.26 3.56 -6.22
CA ARG A 90 -18.91 3.93 -7.59
C ARG A 90 -19.76 3.18 -8.62
N GLU A 91 -20.11 3.87 -9.70
CA GLU A 91 -20.95 3.31 -10.78
C GLU A 91 -20.27 2.11 -11.46
N GLN A 92 -18.96 2.21 -11.69
CA GLN A 92 -18.18 1.17 -12.34
C GLN A 92 -17.96 -0.04 -11.43
N SER A 93 -18.33 -1.24 -11.90
CA SER A 93 -18.02 -2.50 -11.20
C SER A 93 -16.51 -2.71 -11.04
N LEU A 94 -16.11 -3.67 -10.21
CA LEU A 94 -14.73 -4.17 -10.20
C LEU A 94 -14.32 -4.60 -11.61
N THR A 95 -13.18 -4.09 -12.08
CA THR A 95 -12.54 -4.58 -13.29
C THR A 95 -11.88 -5.93 -13.02
N GLU A 96 -11.57 -6.68 -14.08
CA GLU A 96 -10.83 -7.94 -13.96
C GLU A 96 -9.45 -7.72 -13.33
N GLU A 97 -8.76 -6.65 -13.71
CA GLU A 97 -7.47 -6.24 -13.15
C GLU A 97 -7.55 -5.96 -11.64
N GLU A 98 -8.58 -5.25 -11.18
CA GLU A 98 -8.79 -5.03 -9.75
C GLU A 98 -9.17 -6.32 -9.02
N GLY A 99 -10.02 -7.14 -9.64
CA GLY A 99 -10.47 -8.43 -9.10
C GLY A 99 -9.31 -9.40 -8.88
N THR A 100 -8.33 -9.45 -9.79
CA THR A 100 -7.14 -10.30 -9.61
C THR A 100 -6.22 -9.88 -8.47
N ARG A 101 -6.26 -8.59 -8.08
CA ARG A 101 -5.47 -8.05 -6.98
C ARG A 101 -6.15 -8.23 -5.62
N LEU A 102 -7.48 -8.28 -5.59
CA LEU A 102 -8.27 -8.47 -4.38
C LEU A 102 -8.34 -9.93 -3.96
N LYS A 103 -8.46 -10.18 -2.65
CA LYS A 103 -8.76 -11.53 -2.17
C LYS A 103 -10.22 -11.85 -2.42
N VAL A 104 -10.53 -13.13 -2.64
CA VAL A 104 -11.92 -13.62 -2.85
C VAL A 104 -12.88 -13.12 -1.76
N ALA A 105 -12.44 -13.09 -0.50
CA ALA A 105 -13.26 -12.59 0.60
C ALA A 105 -13.64 -11.10 0.46
N ASP A 106 -12.72 -10.28 -0.05
CA ASP A 106 -12.92 -8.86 -0.23
C ASP A 106 -13.89 -8.61 -1.42
N ILE A 107 -13.77 -9.41 -2.49
CA ILE A 107 -14.68 -9.40 -3.65
C ILE A 107 -16.11 -9.75 -3.23
N ILE A 108 -16.30 -10.84 -2.47
CA ILE A 108 -17.61 -11.28 -1.98
C ILE A 108 -18.25 -10.18 -1.11
N LYS A 109 -17.46 -9.52 -0.26
CA LYS A 109 -17.95 -8.44 0.59
C LYS A 109 -18.43 -7.25 -0.25
N ILE A 110 -17.63 -6.82 -1.22
CA ILE A 110 -17.99 -5.72 -2.14
C ILE A 110 -19.26 -6.06 -2.93
N SER A 111 -19.34 -7.28 -3.49
CA SER A 111 -20.51 -7.70 -4.28
C SER A 111 -21.78 -7.84 -3.44
N SER A 112 -21.65 -8.19 -2.15
CA SER A 112 -22.81 -8.30 -1.25
C SER A 112 -23.44 -6.95 -0.88
N ILE A 113 -22.62 -5.88 -0.87
CA ILE A 113 -23.06 -4.53 -0.51
C ILE A 113 -23.69 -3.83 -1.73
N ARG A 114 -23.16 -4.10 -2.93
CA ARG A 114 -23.64 -3.51 -4.18
C ARG A 114 -24.84 -4.29 -4.74
N GLN A 115 -25.98 -4.22 -4.04
CA GLN A 115 -27.28 -4.74 -4.51
C GLN A 115 -28.06 -3.69 -5.29
#